data_AF-A0A7C3LLS5-F1
#
_entry.id   AF-A0A7C3LLS5-F1
#
_cell.length_a   1.000
_cell.length_b   1.000
_cell.length_c   1.000
_cell.angle_alpha   90.00
_cell.angle_beta   90.00
_cell.angle_gamma   90.00
#
_symmetry.space_group_name_H-M   'P 1'
#
loop_
_entity.id
_entity.type
_entity.pdbx_description
1 polymer ?
#
loop_
_entity_poly.entity_id
_entity_poly.type
_entity_poly.pdbx_seq_one_letter_code
_entity_poly.pdbx_strand_id
1 'polypeptide(L)'
;MLRKLLSPPVFPDDPDKTRDARLLHQIFATSLALPVLAIVSYLMNPVQPFAVPASLIFLVTLVVLFFLNRAGHVRLAGILIVSILVILFSIFNFLNAGHIRSILLMTVTVILMSGLVLGARAPIIVAVIL
;
A
#
# COMPACT_ATOMS: atom_id res chain seq x y z
N MET A 1 21.46 -1.18 14.98
CA MET A 1 20.46 -0.16 14.56
C MET A 1 19.50 -0.65 13.48
N LEU A 2 19.94 -1.39 12.44
CA LEU A 2 19.07 -1.96 11.38
C LEU A 2 17.93 -2.87 11.88
N ARG A 3 18.16 -3.67 12.94
CA ARG A 3 17.10 -4.52 13.53
C ARG A 3 15.91 -3.73 14.09
N LYS A 4 16.13 -2.51 14.59
CA LYS A 4 15.04 -1.64 15.10
C LYS A 4 14.20 -1.05 13.97
N LEU A 5 14.75 -0.94 12.75
CA LEU A 5 14.03 -0.47 11.55
C LEU A 5 13.15 -1.58 10.96
N LEU A 6 13.56 -2.84 11.08
CA LEU A 6 12.79 -4.00 10.61
C LEU A 6 11.73 -4.49 11.61
N SER A 7 11.85 -4.11 12.89
CA SER A 7 10.86 -4.46 13.91
C SER A 7 9.69 -3.48 13.91
N PRO A 8 8.44 -3.97 13.91
CA PRO A 8 7.25 -3.12 13.93
C PRO A 8 7.20 -2.25 15.20
N PRO A 9 6.62 -1.03 15.14
CA PRO A 9 6.48 -0.17 16.30
C PRO A 9 5.54 -0.80 17.34
N VAL A 10 5.93 -0.72 18.60
CA VAL A 10 5.16 -1.21 19.74
C VAL A 10 4.80 -0.01 20.60
N PHE A 11 3.50 0.17 20.86
CA PHE A 11 2.95 1.21 21.72
C PHE A 11 2.49 0.55 23.03
N PRO A 12 3.28 0.62 24.12
CA PRO A 12 2.98 -0.08 25.37
C PRO A 12 1.65 0.36 25.99
N ASP A 13 1.27 1.62 25.81
CA ASP A 13 0.08 2.24 26.38
C ASP A 13 -1.21 1.96 25.58
N ASP A 14 -1.09 1.41 24.36
CA ASP A 14 -2.22 1.20 23.45
C ASP A 14 -2.02 -0.09 22.62
N PRO A 15 -2.55 -1.23 23.12
CA PRO A 15 -2.38 -2.53 22.47
C PRO A 15 -3.09 -2.62 21.11
N ASP A 16 -4.21 -1.91 20.93
CA ASP A 16 -4.93 -1.86 19.65
C ASP A 16 -4.11 -1.13 18.61
N LYS A 17 -3.55 0.03 18.97
CA LYS A 17 -2.63 0.79 18.11
C LYS A 17 -1.37 0.00 17.76
N THR A 18 -0.87 -0.83 18.68
CA THR A 18 0.24 -1.75 18.40
C THR A 18 -0.12 -2.80 17.36
N ARG A 19 -1.35 -3.34 17.40
CA ARG A 19 -1.83 -4.33 16.43
C ARG A 19 -1.91 -3.71 15.03
N ASP A 20 -2.51 -2.54 14.92
CA ASP A 20 -2.65 -1.83 13.65
C ASP A 20 -1.30 -1.44 13.06
N ALA A 21 -0.36 -0.98 13.91
CA ALA A 21 0.96 -0.60 13.47
C ALA A 21 1.81 -1.79 12.98
N ARG A 22 1.62 -2.97 13.57
CA ARG A 22 2.23 -4.24 13.09
C ARG A 22 1.65 -4.65 11.74
N LEU A 23 0.33 -4.58 11.58
CA LEU A 23 -0.33 -4.89 10.31
C LEU A 23 0.15 -3.95 9.20
N LEU A 24 0.18 -2.65 9.46
CA LEU A 24 0.72 -1.64 8.53
C LEU A 24 2.19 -1.91 8.18
N HIS A 25 3.02 -2.23 9.17
CA HIS A 25 4.42 -2.57 8.93
C HIS A 25 4.58 -3.80 8.03
N GLN A 26 3.75 -4.83 8.24
CA GLN A 26 3.76 -6.04 7.42
C GLN A 26 3.28 -5.75 5.99
N ILE A 27 2.23 -4.93 5.83
CA ILE A 27 1.75 -4.47 4.54
C ILE A 27 2.85 -3.67 3.81
N PHE A 28 3.55 -2.76 4.48
CA PHE A 28 4.66 -2.02 3.88
C PHE A 28 5.79 -2.95 3.44
N ALA A 29 6.16 -3.92 4.29
CA ALA A 29 7.22 -4.87 3.99
C ALA A 29 6.90 -5.74 2.77
N THR A 30 5.67 -6.25 2.65
CA THR A 30 5.23 -7.01 1.47
C THR A 30 5.06 -6.12 0.25
N SER A 31 4.58 -4.88 0.43
CA SER A 31 4.39 -3.92 -0.66
C SER A 31 5.70 -3.40 -1.23
N LEU A 32 6.80 -3.48 -0.48
CA LEU A 32 8.14 -3.13 -0.96
C LEU A 32 8.64 -4.09 -2.06
N ALA A 33 8.12 -5.32 -2.13
CA ALA A 33 8.48 -6.27 -3.19
C ALA A 33 7.97 -5.83 -4.57
N LEU A 34 6.83 -5.13 -4.63
CA LEU A 34 6.21 -4.68 -5.88
C LEU A 34 7.09 -3.69 -6.67
N PRO A 35 7.60 -2.58 -6.10
CA PRO A 35 8.46 -1.66 -6.84
C PRO A 35 9.79 -2.33 -7.24
N VAL A 36 10.32 -3.27 -6.44
CA VAL A 36 11.51 -4.04 -6.82
C VAL A 36 11.23 -4.89 -8.07
N LEU A 37 10.11 -5.61 -8.09
CA LEU A 37 9.71 -6.40 -9.26
C LEU A 37 9.44 -5.53 -10.49
N ALA A 38 8.84 -4.35 -10.31
CA ALA A 38 8.59 -3.41 -11.40
C ALA A 38 9.89 -2.86 -12.01
N ILE A 39 10.90 -2.55 -11.18
CA ILE A 39 12.22 -2.13 -11.64
C ILE A 39 12.92 -3.26 -12.39
N VAL A 40 12.88 -4.50 -11.87
CA VAL A 40 13.45 -5.69 -12.54
C VAL A 40 12.77 -5.94 -13.89
N SER A 41 11.44 -5.84 -13.94
CA SER A 41 10.66 -5.97 -15.17
C SER A 41 11.07 -4.93 -16.22
N TYR A 42 11.26 -3.67 -15.81
CA TYR A 42 11.73 -2.60 -16.70
C TYR A 42 13.15 -2.87 -17.24
N LEU A 43 14.07 -3.36 -16.40
CA LEU A 43 15.42 -3.76 -16.82
C LEU A 43 15.41 -4.89 -17.86
N MET A 44 14.47 -5.83 -17.75
CA MET A 44 14.32 -6.94 -18.70
C MET A 44 13.59 -6.53 -19.98
N ASN A 45 12.65 -5.58 -19.89
CA ASN A 45 11.84 -5.15 -21.02
C ASN A 45 11.44 -3.66 -20.89
N PRO A 46 12.20 -2.72 -21.48
CA PRO A 46 12.01 -1.27 -21.31
C PRO A 46 10.85 -0.70 -22.14
N VAL A 47 9.81 -1.48 -22.44
CA VAL A 47 8.68 -1.09 -23.31
C VAL A 47 7.71 -0.12 -22.62
N GLN A 48 7.73 0.00 -21.28
CA GLN A 48 6.84 0.87 -20.52
C GLN A 48 7.59 2.03 -19.84
N PRO A 49 7.72 3.21 -20.48
CA PRO A 49 8.43 4.35 -19.91
C PRO A 49 7.79 4.91 -18.63
N PHE A 50 6.51 4.62 -18.38
CA PHE A 50 5.78 5.04 -17.19
C PHE A 50 5.98 4.12 -15.97
N ALA A 51 6.55 2.93 -16.14
CA ALA A 51 6.73 1.98 -15.04
C ALA A 51 7.73 2.48 -13.98
N VAL A 52 8.80 3.15 -14.40
CA VAL A 52 9.85 3.65 -13.50
C VAL A 52 9.37 4.84 -12.65
N PRO A 53 8.79 5.92 -13.23
CA PRO A 53 8.25 7.03 -12.43
C PRO A 53 7.17 6.58 -11.44
N ALA A 54 6.25 5.71 -11.87
CA ALA A 54 5.20 5.18 -11.00
C ALA A 54 5.77 4.37 -9.83
N SER A 55 6.78 3.52 -10.09
CA SER A 55 7.45 2.73 -9.06
C SER A 55 8.21 3.62 -8.06
N LEU A 56 8.84 4.69 -8.55
CA LEU A 56 9.56 5.65 -7.70
C LEU A 56 8.61 6.41 -6.78
N ILE A 57 7.48 6.91 -7.32
CA ILE A 57 6.43 7.59 -6.55
C ILE A 57 5.85 6.66 -5.49
N PHE A 58 5.59 5.40 -5.85
CA PHE A 58 5.09 4.40 -4.92
C PHE A 58 6.09 4.11 -3.79
N LEU A 59 7.38 4.01 -4.12
CA LEU A 59 8.45 3.78 -3.14
C LEU A 59 8.61 4.97 -2.19
N VAL A 60 8.61 6.20 -2.69
CA VAL A 60 8.67 7.41 -1.85
C VAL A 60 7.45 7.47 -0.92
N THR A 61 6.27 7.17 -1.44
CA THR A 61 5.03 7.11 -0.66
C THR A 61 5.15 6.09 0.48
N LEU A 62 5.62 4.87 0.20
CA LEU A 62 5.83 3.84 1.22
C LEU A 62 6.81 4.29 2.31
N VAL A 63 7.89 4.98 1.94
CA VAL A 63 8.86 5.52 2.90
C VAL A 63 8.23 6.59 3.78
N VAL A 64 7.48 7.54 3.21
CA VAL A 64 6.78 8.59 3.99
C VAL A 64 5.81 7.97 4.98
N LEU A 65 5.02 6.98 4.54
CA LEU A 65 4.05 6.28 5.38
C LEU A 65 4.70 5.45 6.47
N PHE A 66 5.85 4.84 6.18
CA PHE A 66 6.67 4.13 7.15
C PHE A 66 7.12 5.07 8.28
N PHE A 67 7.61 6.27 7.94
CA PHE A 67 7.98 7.27 8.94
C PHE A 67 6.76 7.78 9.73
N LEU A 68 5.61 7.98 9.08
CA LEU A 68 4.37 8.39 9.75
C LEU A 68 3.87 7.34 10.76
N ASN A 69 3.92 6.05 10.38
CA ASN A 69 3.56 4.94 11.27
C ASN A 69 4.46 4.91 12.50
N ARG A 70 5.76 5.14 12.30
CA ARG A 70 6.76 5.18 13.37
C ARG A 70 6.65 6.42 14.26
N ALA A 71 6.15 7.53 13.72
CA ALA A 71 5.83 8.74 14.46
C ALA A 71 4.54 8.63 15.28
N GLY A 72 3.90 7.46 15.34
CA GLY A 72 2.67 7.24 16.12
C GLY A 72 1.38 7.65 15.41
N HIS A 73 1.45 8.08 14.15
CA HIS A 73 0.30 8.49 13.34
C HIS A 73 -0.24 7.31 12.49
N VAL A 74 -0.43 6.15 13.13
CA VAL A 74 -0.83 4.87 12.52
C VAL A 74 -2.10 5.01 11.67
N ARG A 75 -3.13 5.68 12.22
CA ARG A 75 -4.42 5.86 11.54
C ARG A 75 -4.31 6.75 10.29
N LEU A 76 -3.51 7.81 10.33
CA LEU A 76 -3.27 8.66 9.17
C LEU A 76 -2.48 7.93 8.08
N ALA A 77 -1.47 7.13 8.47
CA ALA A 77 -0.73 6.30 7.53
C ALA A 77 -1.65 5.28 6.84
N GLY A 78 -2.57 4.68 7.61
CA GLY A 78 -3.59 3.77 7.09
C GLY A 78 -4.56 4.42 6.11
N ILE A 79 -5.06 5.63 6.40
CA ILE A 79 -5.95 6.35 5.48
C ILE A 79 -5.21 6.67 4.19
N LEU A 80 -4.01 7.25 4.30
CA LEU A 80 -3.24 7.66 3.14
C LEU A 80 -2.88 6.49 2.22
N ILE A 81 -2.45 5.34 2.77
CA ILE A 81 -2.11 4.20 1.91
C ILE A 81 -3.32 3.68 1.16
N VAL A 82 -4.46 3.54 1.83
CA VAL A 82 -5.69 3.07 1.20
C VAL A 82 -6.16 4.05 0.14
N SER A 83 -6.17 5.36 0.43
CA SER A 83 -6.55 6.39 -0.54
C SER A 83 -5.64 6.38 -1.78
N ILE A 84 -4.33 6.25 -1.59
CA ILE A 84 -3.37 6.22 -2.70
C ILE A 84 -3.54 4.95 -3.54
N LEU A 85 -3.75 3.79 -2.91
CA LEU A 85 -4.03 2.55 -3.61
C LEU A 85 -5.32 2.67 -4.44
N VAL A 86 -6.40 3.17 -3.86
CA VAL A 86 -7.68 3.38 -4.56
C VAL A 86 -7.48 4.27 -5.80
N ILE A 87 -6.81 5.41 -5.65
CA ILE A 87 -6.57 6.34 -6.77
C ILE A 87 -5.72 5.67 -7.86
N LEU A 88 -4.62 5.02 -7.49
CA LEU A 88 -3.76 4.31 -8.44
C LEU A 88 -4.55 3.26 -9.21
N PHE A 89 -5.31 2.41 -8.52
CA PHE A 89 -6.07 1.34 -9.15
C PHE A 89 -7.22 1.85 -10.01
N SER A 90 -7.94 2.91 -9.60
CA SER A 90 -8.95 3.55 -10.45
C SER A 90 -8.33 4.10 -11.75
N ILE A 91 -7.16 4.74 -11.67
CA ILE A 91 -6.46 5.24 -12.87
C ILE A 91 -6.03 4.09 -13.77
N PHE A 92 -5.45 3.03 -13.20
CA PHE A 92 -5.07 1.85 -13.97
C PHE A 92 -6.27 1.15 -14.60
N ASN A 93 -7.41 1.09 -13.93
CA ASN A 93 -8.64 0.52 -14.47
C ASN A 93 -9.15 1.35 -15.67
N PHE A 94 -9.18 2.67 -15.51
CA PHE A 94 -9.56 3.60 -16.57
C PHE A 94 -8.64 3.49 -17.80
N LEU A 95 -7.32 3.41 -17.60
CA LEU A 95 -6.34 3.32 -18.69
C LEU A 95 -6.32 1.96 -19.40
N ASN A 96 -6.63 0.86 -18.70
CA ASN A 96 -6.62 -0.49 -19.28
C ASN A 96 -7.92 -0.86 -20.01
N ALA A 97 -8.85 0.10 -20.19
CA ALA A 97 -10.11 -0.08 -20.89
C ALA A 97 -10.94 -1.30 -20.41
N GLY A 98 -10.86 -1.62 -19.10
CA GLY A 98 -11.64 -2.70 -18.51
C GLY A 98 -11.13 -4.12 -18.75
N HIS A 99 -9.84 -4.34 -19.03
CA HIS A 99 -9.27 -5.70 -19.04
C HIS A 99 -9.38 -6.37 -17.65
N ILE A 100 -10.38 -7.24 -17.52
CA ILE A 100 -10.93 -7.72 -16.24
C ILE A 100 -9.94 -8.60 -15.45
N ARG A 101 -9.08 -9.37 -16.11
CA ARG A 101 -8.39 -10.51 -15.46
C ARG A 101 -7.34 -10.14 -14.42
N SER A 102 -6.51 -9.12 -14.65
CA SER A 102 -5.46 -8.73 -13.69
C SER A 102 -5.94 -7.68 -12.69
N ILE A 103 -6.88 -6.83 -13.08
CA ILE A 103 -7.40 -5.75 -12.23
C ILE A 103 -8.22 -6.30 -11.07
N LEU A 104 -9.08 -7.30 -11.30
CA LEU A 104 -10.03 -7.79 -10.27
C LEU A 104 -9.31 -8.34 -9.02
N LEU A 105 -8.20 -9.06 -9.19
CA LEU A 105 -7.38 -9.56 -8.08
C LEU A 105 -6.75 -8.41 -7.28
N MET A 106 -6.32 -7.36 -7.96
CA MET A 106 -5.74 -6.19 -7.32
C MET A 106 -6.81 -5.40 -6.55
N THR A 107 -7.99 -5.20 -7.13
CA THR A 107 -9.13 -4.52 -6.50
C THR A 107 -9.57 -5.22 -5.21
N VAL A 108 -9.72 -6.55 -5.24
CA VAL A 108 -10.10 -7.34 -4.07
C VAL A 108 -9.05 -7.22 -2.96
N THR A 109 -7.77 -7.22 -3.31
CA THR A 109 -6.67 -7.06 -2.35
C THR A 109 -6.75 -5.70 -1.64
N VAL A 110 -7.05 -4.63 -2.37
CA VAL A 110 -7.18 -3.27 -1.82
C VAL A 110 -8.39 -3.14 -0.91
N ILE A 111 -9.53 -3.72 -1.31
CA ILE A 111 -10.74 -3.78 -0.49
C ILE A 111 -10.42 -4.49 0.83
N LEU A 112 -9.82 -5.68 0.79
CA LEU A 112 -9.45 -6.43 1.99
C LEU A 112 -8.45 -5.67 2.87
N MET A 113 -7.42 -5.06 2.28
CA MET A 113 -6.46 -4.25 3.03
C MET A 113 -7.11 -3.03 3.69
N SER A 114 -8.07 -2.39 3.03
CA SER A 114 -8.78 -1.25 3.61
C SER A 114 -9.56 -1.67 4.86
N GLY A 115 -10.22 -2.83 4.84
CA GLY A 115 -10.92 -3.36 6.01
C GLY A 115 -9.99 -3.76 7.15
N LEU A 116 -8.82 -4.29 6.81
CA LEU A 116 -7.81 -4.68 7.78
C LEU A 116 -7.15 -3.46 8.46
N VAL A 117 -6.96 -2.37 7.73
CA VAL A 117 -6.20 -1.19 8.18
C VAL A 117 -7.09 -0.09 8.77
N LEU A 118 -8.29 0.12 8.22
CA LEU A 118 -9.20 1.20 8.62
C LEU A 118 -10.45 0.69 9.36
N GLY A 119 -10.55 -0.63 9.54
CA GLY A 119 -11.66 -1.29 10.21
C GLY A 119 -12.83 -1.62 9.28
N ALA A 120 -13.84 -2.28 9.85
CA ALA A 120 -14.91 -2.98 9.11
C ALA A 120 -15.75 -2.13 8.12
N ARG A 121 -15.73 -0.80 8.24
CA ARG A 121 -16.52 0.12 7.39
C ARG A 121 -15.79 0.59 6.13
N ALA A 122 -14.45 0.62 6.15
CA ALA A 122 -13.65 1.04 5.01
C ALA A 122 -13.74 0.15 3.75
N PRO A 123 -13.86 -1.19 3.83
CA PRO A 123 -13.89 -2.04 2.65
C PRO A 123 -15.18 -1.84 1.85
N ILE A 124 -16.27 -1.50 2.52
CA ILE A 124 -17.55 -1.19 1.88
C ILE A 124 -17.41 0.10 1.05
N ILE A 125 -16.81 1.14 1.63
CA ILE A 125 -16.59 2.42 0.94
C ILE A 125 -15.67 2.23 -0.27
N VAL A 126 -14.57 1.48 -0.08
CA VAL A 126 -13.60 1.20 -1.14
C VAL A 126 -14.19 0.36 -2.27
N ALA A 127 -15.04 -0.62 -1.96
CA ALA A 127 -15.72 -1.44 -2.95
C ALA A 127 -16.75 -0.68 -3.80
N VAL A 128 -17.30 0.43 -3.29
CA VAL A 128 -18.22 1.30 -4.05
C VAL A 128 -17.46 2.22 -5.00
N ILE A 129 -16.22 2.59 -4.68
CA ILE A 129 -15.42 3.54 -5.46
C ILE A 129 -14.67 2.88 -6.64
N LEU A 130 -14.27 1.61 -6.48
CA LEU A 130 -13.48 0.85 -7.45
C LEU A 130 -14.33 0.09 -8.46
#